data_AF-A0ABC9BS65-F1
#
_entry.id   AF-A0ABC9BS65-F1
#
_cell.length_a   1.000
_cell.length_b   1.000
_cell.length_c   1.000
_cell.angle_alpha   90.00
_cell.angle_beta   90.00
_cell.angle_gamma   90.00
#
_symmetry.space_group_name_H-M   'P 1'
#
loop_
_entity.id
_entity.type
_entity.pdbx_description
1 polymer ?
#
loop_
_entity_poly.entity_id
_entity_poly.type
_entity_poly.pdbx_seq_one_letter_code
_entity_poly.pdbx_strand_id
1 'polypeptide(L)'
;MASPPAAGRPLALLLTLPLLAAATLVLEDGYTVTTFSDLNPLPATGPHPYAVLPRGRAGDLLLLDSAGSAIYTLPLSSSPGEPRRLAGGKRDAAFDRPRSVAVDSADNIYVVDRVRVAGDLHGVVRKVAPNGYTTTIAGGLSSGHGHRDGPAQNATFSPDFELAYVPKICALLIADRGNRMIRQIHLKPEDCAHEKQPGLGTMSVSVIAILCALVGSIIGFLARHFYPVNAGSLHQPLFQQDPEAIQENPEEGDSDQLLRHKKRSC
;
A
#
# COMPACT_ATOMS: atom_id res chain seq x y z
N MET A 1 -34.92 -59.09 -70.42
CA MET A 1 -34.79 -57.68 -69.98
C MET A 1 -35.93 -57.36 -69.04
N ALA A 2 -35.65 -57.14 -67.75
CA ALA A 2 -36.41 -56.29 -66.83
C ALA A 2 -35.67 -56.28 -65.48
N SER A 3 -35.04 -55.15 -65.15
CA SER A 3 -34.45 -54.87 -63.85
C SER A 3 -35.53 -54.70 -62.77
N PRO A 4 -35.33 -55.16 -61.53
CA PRO A 4 -36.25 -54.82 -60.44
C PRO A 4 -36.11 -53.34 -60.04
N PRO A 5 -37.18 -52.70 -59.54
CA PRO A 5 -37.16 -51.28 -59.20
C PRO A 5 -36.35 -51.02 -57.93
N ALA A 6 -35.60 -49.91 -57.93
CA ALA A 6 -34.85 -49.41 -56.80
C ALA A 6 -35.81 -49.00 -55.66
N ALA A 7 -35.73 -49.69 -54.52
CA ALA A 7 -36.41 -49.27 -53.31
C ALA A 7 -35.72 -48.02 -52.74
N GLY A 8 -36.45 -46.90 -52.73
CA GLY A 8 -35.98 -45.63 -52.20
C GLY A 8 -35.60 -45.73 -50.73
N ARG A 9 -34.39 -45.29 -50.39
CA ARG A 9 -33.96 -45.09 -49.01
C ARG A 9 -34.80 -43.97 -48.40
N PRO A 10 -35.42 -44.15 -47.22
CA PRO A 10 -36.08 -43.04 -46.54
C PRO A 10 -34.99 -42.05 -46.12
N LEU A 11 -35.10 -40.82 -46.62
CA LEU A 11 -34.29 -39.70 -46.18
C LEU A 11 -34.70 -39.38 -44.73
N ALA A 12 -33.98 -39.93 -43.76
CA ALA A 12 -34.16 -39.59 -42.37
C ALA A 12 -33.76 -38.12 -42.18
N LEU A 13 -34.75 -37.23 -42.19
CA LEU A 13 -34.60 -35.83 -41.86
C LEU A 13 -34.19 -35.78 -40.37
N LEU A 14 -32.88 -35.69 -40.12
CA LEU A 14 -32.32 -35.57 -38.78
C LEU A 14 -32.73 -34.18 -38.26
N LEU A 15 -33.88 -34.11 -37.60
CA LEU A 15 -34.36 -32.91 -36.92
C LEU A 15 -33.42 -32.67 -35.73
N THR A 16 -32.35 -31.90 -35.94
CA THR A 16 -31.53 -31.40 -34.84
C THR A 16 -32.37 -30.37 -34.09
N LEU A 17 -33.13 -30.82 -33.09
CA LEU A 17 -33.73 -29.91 -32.12
C LEU A 17 -32.58 -29.14 -31.45
N PRO A 18 -32.56 -27.80 -31.48
CA PRO A 18 -31.65 -27.05 -30.65
C PRO A 18 -32.09 -27.31 -29.21
N LEU A 19 -31.27 -28.03 -28.45
CA LEU A 19 -31.44 -28.20 -27.01
C LEU A 19 -31.29 -26.82 -26.40
N LEU A 20 -32.42 -26.15 -26.14
CA LEU A 20 -32.46 -24.91 -25.40
C LEU A 20 -32.04 -25.26 -23.96
N ALA A 21 -30.74 -25.20 -23.70
CA ALA A 21 -30.20 -25.32 -22.36
C ALA A 21 -30.66 -24.09 -21.57
N ALA A 22 -31.84 -24.17 -20.96
CA ALA A 22 -32.24 -23.23 -19.94
C ALA A 22 -31.20 -23.38 -18.81
N ALA A 23 -30.38 -22.36 -18.59
CA ALA A 23 -29.45 -22.34 -17.48
C ALA A 23 -30.28 -22.44 -16.18
N THR A 24 -30.27 -23.61 -15.55
CA THR A 24 -30.96 -23.82 -14.27
C THR A 24 -30.14 -23.18 -13.17
N LEU A 25 -30.81 -22.47 -12.25
CA LEU A 25 -30.17 -21.97 -11.05
C LEU A 25 -29.56 -23.14 -10.27
N VAL A 26 -28.26 -23.10 -10.02
CA VAL A 26 -27.56 -24.05 -9.15
C VAL A 26 -27.36 -23.39 -7.80
N LEU A 27 -28.00 -23.93 -6.77
CA LEU A 27 -27.81 -23.49 -5.38
C LEU A 27 -26.74 -24.38 -4.73
N GLU A 28 -25.79 -23.74 -4.05
CA GLU A 28 -24.75 -24.42 -3.27
C GLU A 28 -25.18 -24.49 -1.80
N ASP A 29 -25.20 -25.69 -1.22
CA ASP A 29 -25.56 -25.93 0.18
C ASP A 29 -24.34 -25.74 1.10
N GLY A 30 -24.59 -25.55 2.41
CA GLY A 30 -23.53 -25.44 3.43
C GLY A 30 -23.28 -24.03 3.98
N TYR A 31 -23.97 -23.02 3.43
CA TYR A 31 -23.95 -21.65 3.96
C TYR A 31 -25.02 -21.44 5.03
N THR A 32 -24.65 -20.84 6.16
CA THR A 32 -25.59 -20.45 7.23
C THR A 32 -25.62 -18.94 7.41
N VAL A 33 -26.80 -18.39 7.68
CA VAL A 33 -26.99 -16.97 8.02
C VAL A 33 -27.38 -16.85 9.48
N THR A 34 -26.59 -16.10 10.26
CA THR A 34 -26.86 -15.77 11.66
C THR A 34 -26.75 -14.26 11.85
N THR A 35 -27.57 -13.70 12.74
CA THR A 35 -27.45 -12.28 13.10
C THR A 35 -26.17 -12.06 13.92
N PHE A 36 -25.24 -11.26 13.39
CA PHE A 36 -24.01 -10.91 14.11
C PHE A 36 -24.27 -9.86 15.21
N SER A 37 -25.04 -8.81 14.89
CA SER A 37 -25.41 -7.75 15.82
C SER A 37 -26.82 -7.26 15.47
N ASP A 38 -27.71 -7.22 16.46
CA ASP A 38 -29.03 -6.62 16.32
C ASP A 38 -28.96 -5.15 16.76
N LEU A 39 -29.14 -4.24 15.80
CA LEU A 39 -29.06 -2.79 16.01
C LEU A 39 -30.45 -2.18 16.31
N ASN A 40 -31.49 -3.01 16.46
CA ASN A 40 -32.80 -2.60 16.95
C ASN A 40 -32.75 -2.42 18.48
N PRO A 41 -33.44 -1.43 19.08
CA PRO A 41 -34.82 -1.01 18.79
C PRO A 41 -34.90 0.25 17.91
N LEU A 42 -36.11 0.75 17.62
CA LEU A 42 -36.33 2.11 17.09
C LEU A 42 -36.00 3.15 18.17
N PRO A 43 -34.84 3.81 18.11
CA PRO A 43 -34.84 5.25 18.26
C PRO A 43 -34.30 5.88 16.98
N ALA A 44 -34.73 7.12 16.72
CA ALA A 44 -34.28 7.94 15.58
C ALA A 44 -32.76 8.26 15.59
N THR A 45 -31.98 7.67 16.50
CA THR A 45 -30.59 8.02 16.82
C THR A 45 -29.60 6.85 16.63
N GLY A 46 -30.06 5.62 16.36
CA GLY A 46 -29.21 4.47 16.06
C GLY A 46 -28.71 4.46 14.60
N PRO A 47 -27.58 3.78 14.30
CA PRO A 47 -27.08 3.65 12.93
C PRO A 47 -28.03 2.83 12.05
N HIS A 48 -28.29 3.31 10.84
CA HIS A 48 -28.97 2.54 9.79
C HIS A 48 -27.93 2.02 8.79
N PRO A 49 -27.42 0.79 8.94
CA PRO A 49 -26.31 0.30 8.13
C PRO A 49 -26.71 0.19 6.66
N TYR A 50 -25.98 0.90 5.80
CA TYR A 50 -26.07 0.86 4.35
C TYR A 50 -24.95 -0.01 3.74
N ALA A 51 -23.77 0.01 4.34
CA ALA A 51 -22.65 -0.85 3.97
C ALA A 51 -21.82 -1.24 5.20
N VAL A 52 -21.19 -2.41 5.14
CA VAL A 52 -20.28 -2.94 6.16
C VAL A 52 -18.95 -3.33 5.54
N LEU A 53 -17.84 -2.84 6.11
CA LEU A 53 -16.48 -3.16 5.65
C LEU A 53 -15.60 -3.51 6.85
N PRO A 54 -14.63 -4.43 6.72
CA PRO A 54 -13.64 -4.64 7.77
C PRO A 54 -12.64 -3.48 7.82
N ARG A 55 -12.13 -3.17 9.02
CA ARG A 55 -10.94 -2.36 9.24
C ARG A 55 -9.81 -3.26 9.72
N GLY A 56 -8.94 -3.64 8.79
CA GLY A 56 -8.00 -4.73 8.98
C GLY A 56 -7.01 -4.50 10.13
N ARG A 57 -6.57 -3.25 10.33
CA ARG A 57 -5.58 -2.93 11.37
C ARG A 57 -6.22 -2.69 12.73
N ALA A 58 -7.41 -2.10 12.78
CA ALA A 58 -8.19 -1.87 13.99
C ALA A 58 -8.88 -3.14 14.51
N GLY A 59 -9.12 -4.12 13.62
CA GLY A 59 -9.76 -5.39 13.98
C GLY A 59 -11.25 -5.26 14.28
N ASP A 60 -11.94 -4.32 13.64
CA ASP A 60 -13.37 -4.09 13.83
C ASP A 60 -14.09 -3.84 12.49
N LEU A 61 -15.41 -3.62 12.55
CA LEU A 61 -16.25 -3.35 11.39
C LEU A 61 -16.51 -1.85 11.27
N LEU A 62 -16.41 -1.34 10.05
CA LEU A 62 -16.94 -0.05 9.63
C LEU A 62 -18.39 -0.21 9.18
N LEU A 63 -19.28 0.64 9.68
CA LEU A 63 -20.66 0.75 9.22
C LEU A 63 -20.88 2.12 8.59
N LEU A 64 -21.32 2.15 7.34
CA LEU A 64 -21.77 3.36 6.67
C LEU A 64 -23.27 3.56 6.94
N ASP A 65 -23.65 4.67 7.57
CA ASP A 65 -25.05 5.11 7.67
C ASP A 65 -25.30 6.24 6.67
N SER A 66 -25.89 5.88 5.53
CA SER A 66 -26.20 6.83 4.45
C SER A 66 -27.30 7.82 4.85
N ALA A 67 -28.27 7.40 5.65
CA ALA A 67 -29.43 8.21 6.03
C ALA A 67 -29.12 9.16 7.20
N GLY A 68 -28.34 8.68 8.16
CA GLY A 68 -27.82 9.45 9.30
C GLY A 68 -26.57 10.28 8.96
N SER A 69 -26.10 10.21 7.71
CA SER A 69 -24.92 10.92 7.19
C SER A 69 -23.70 10.73 8.09
N ALA A 70 -23.47 9.48 8.49
CA ALA A 70 -22.51 9.14 9.53
C ALA A 70 -21.81 7.81 9.25
N ILE A 71 -20.68 7.63 9.92
CA ILE A 71 -19.87 6.41 9.89
C ILE A 71 -19.68 5.94 11.32
N TYR A 72 -19.85 4.64 11.53
CA TYR A 72 -19.73 3.99 12.83
C TYR A 72 -18.70 2.87 12.78
N THR A 73 -18.22 2.47 13.95
CA THR A 73 -17.33 1.32 14.15
C THR A 73 -17.98 0.34 15.12
N LEU A 74 -17.92 -0.95 14.82
CA LEU A 74 -18.53 -2.01 15.61
C LEU A 74 -17.48 -3.11 15.89
N PRO A 75 -17.19 -3.44 17.18
CA PRO A 75 -16.22 -4.46 17.53
C PRO A 75 -16.58 -5.86 16.98
N LEU A 76 -15.56 -6.62 16.58
CA LEU A 76 -15.71 -8.03 16.22
C LEU A 76 -15.66 -8.91 17.48
N SER A 77 -16.81 -9.13 18.12
CA SER A 77 -16.96 -9.97 19.32
C SER A 77 -18.21 -10.85 19.22
N SER A 78 -18.28 -11.94 20.00
CA SER A 78 -19.46 -12.80 20.11
C SER A 78 -20.67 -12.11 20.77
N SER A 79 -20.42 -11.02 21.50
CA SER A 79 -21.41 -10.05 21.94
C SER A 79 -20.91 -8.67 21.52
N PRO A 80 -21.10 -8.27 20.25
CA PRO A 80 -20.62 -6.99 19.77
C PRO A 80 -21.29 -5.88 20.57
N GLY A 81 -20.47 -4.98 21.15
CA GLY A 81 -20.96 -3.84 21.93
C GLY A 81 -21.68 -2.81 21.06
N GLU A 82 -22.03 -1.67 21.63
CA GLU A 82 -22.73 -0.62 20.87
C GLU A 82 -21.84 -0.01 19.76
N PRO A 83 -22.40 0.25 18.56
CA PRO A 83 -21.70 0.95 17.51
C PRO A 83 -21.23 2.34 17.97
N ARG A 84 -19.95 2.65 17.76
CA ARG A 84 -19.38 3.96 18.08
C ARG A 84 -19.32 4.84 16.83
N ARG A 85 -19.81 6.07 16.92
CA ARG A 85 -19.69 7.04 15.81
C ARG A 85 -18.22 7.44 15.62
N LEU A 86 -17.73 7.32 14.38
CA LEU A 86 -16.38 7.69 13.98
C LEU A 86 -16.33 9.05 13.28
N ALA A 87 -17.27 9.33 12.37
CA ALA A 87 -17.31 10.58 11.61
C ALA A 87 -18.74 10.91 11.14
N GLY A 88 -18.96 12.19 10.82
CA GLY A 88 -20.21 12.70 10.28
C GLY A 88 -21.32 12.92 11.31
N GLY A 89 -22.50 13.30 10.82
CA GLY A 89 -23.62 13.82 11.60
C GLY A 89 -23.94 15.28 11.26
N LYS A 90 -25.09 15.76 11.73
CA LYS A 90 -25.63 17.09 11.34
C LYS A 90 -24.85 18.30 11.87
N ARG A 91 -23.75 18.12 12.62
CA ARG A 91 -23.07 19.22 13.33
C ARG A 91 -21.56 19.36 13.08
N ASP A 92 -20.87 18.36 12.54
CA ASP A 92 -19.42 18.42 12.31
C ASP A 92 -19.03 17.87 10.93
N ALA A 93 -18.35 18.68 10.11
CA ALA A 93 -17.80 18.31 8.79
C ALA A 93 -18.71 17.38 7.96
N ALA A 94 -20.00 17.73 7.91
CA ALA A 94 -21.08 16.82 7.61
C ALA A 94 -20.94 16.18 6.23
N PHE A 95 -21.06 14.84 6.21
CA PHE A 95 -21.55 14.17 5.01
C PHE A 95 -22.97 14.65 4.73
N ASP A 96 -23.38 14.68 3.47
CA ASP A 96 -24.78 14.93 3.13
C ASP A 96 -25.47 13.58 2.88
N ARG A 97 -24.98 12.81 1.91
CA ARG A 97 -25.54 11.50 1.54
C ARG A 97 -24.41 10.55 1.12
N PRO A 98 -23.68 9.99 2.09
CA PRO A 98 -22.56 9.12 1.78
C PRO A 98 -23.06 7.79 1.23
N ARG A 99 -22.45 7.28 0.16
CA ARG A 99 -23.05 6.23 -0.70
C ARG A 99 -22.15 5.06 -1.03
N SER A 100 -20.86 5.21 -0.82
CA SER A 100 -19.86 4.17 -0.99
C SER A 100 -18.71 4.48 -0.04
N VAL A 101 -18.07 3.43 0.47
CA VAL A 101 -16.86 3.55 1.28
C VAL A 101 -15.83 2.51 0.86
N ALA A 102 -14.55 2.83 1.06
CA ALA A 102 -13.46 1.87 1.03
C ALA A 102 -12.51 2.17 2.19
N VAL A 103 -11.76 1.15 2.61
CA VAL A 103 -10.78 1.23 3.69
C VAL A 103 -9.42 0.88 3.11
N ASP A 104 -8.40 1.70 3.38
CA ASP A 104 -7.02 1.38 3.00
C ASP A 104 -6.30 0.51 4.04
N SER A 105 -5.04 0.16 3.76
CA SER A 105 -4.22 -0.66 4.65
C SER A 105 -3.86 0.01 5.98
N ALA A 106 -4.06 1.33 6.10
CA ALA A 106 -3.82 2.09 7.32
C ALA A 106 -5.13 2.44 8.06
N ASP A 107 -6.26 1.86 7.63
CA ASP A 107 -7.61 2.16 8.09
C ASP A 107 -8.06 3.62 7.91
N ASN A 108 -7.50 4.34 6.94
CA ASN A 108 -8.20 5.53 6.44
C ASN A 108 -9.41 5.07 5.64
N ILE A 109 -10.49 5.84 5.76
CA ILE A 109 -11.76 5.53 5.09
C ILE A 109 -12.00 6.58 4.01
N TYR A 110 -12.22 6.11 2.79
CA TYR A 110 -12.58 6.95 1.67
C TYR A 110 -14.08 6.85 1.43
N VAL A 111 -14.74 7.99 1.31
CA VAL A 111 -16.20 8.09 1.28
C VAL A 111 -16.62 8.82 0.02
N VAL A 112 -17.54 8.23 -0.75
CA VAL A 112 -18.28 8.95 -1.78
C VAL A 112 -19.43 9.67 -1.10
N ASP A 113 -19.41 11.00 -1.13
CA ASP A 113 -20.43 11.84 -0.53
C ASP A 113 -21.16 12.65 -1.61
N ARG A 114 -22.49 12.55 -1.64
CA ARG A 114 -23.33 13.30 -2.58
C ARG A 114 -23.80 14.59 -1.91
N VAL A 115 -23.00 15.63 -2.05
CA VAL A 115 -23.22 16.94 -1.43
C VAL A 115 -24.11 17.79 -2.30
N ARG A 116 -25.05 18.52 -1.68
CA ARG A 116 -25.80 19.57 -2.37
C ARG A 116 -25.00 20.86 -2.46
N VAL A 117 -24.86 21.40 -3.68
CA VAL A 117 -24.28 22.73 -3.93
C VAL A 117 -25.23 23.49 -4.83
N ALA A 118 -25.69 24.66 -4.39
CA ALA A 118 -26.67 25.49 -5.10
C ALA A 118 -27.98 24.76 -5.54
N GLY A 119 -28.36 23.69 -4.83
CA GLY A 119 -29.57 22.91 -5.12
C GLY A 119 -29.31 21.62 -5.91
N ASP A 120 -28.15 21.51 -6.56
CA ASP A 120 -27.76 20.36 -7.36
C ASP A 120 -26.93 19.36 -6.54
N LEU A 121 -26.96 18.09 -6.96
CA LEU A 121 -26.14 17.04 -6.34
C LEU A 121 -24.80 16.92 -7.04
N HIS A 122 -23.73 16.95 -6.25
CA HIS A 122 -22.35 16.78 -6.68
C HIS A 122 -21.75 15.65 -5.88
N GLY A 123 -21.01 14.77 -6.55
CA GLY A 123 -20.28 13.75 -5.83
C GLY A 123 -18.85 14.21 -5.55
N VAL A 124 -18.46 14.11 -4.28
CA VAL A 124 -17.10 14.39 -3.80
C VAL A 124 -16.52 13.15 -3.15
N VAL A 125 -15.20 13.07 -3.10
CA VAL A 125 -14.50 12.02 -2.34
C VAL A 125 -13.93 12.63 -1.08
N ARG A 126 -14.34 12.09 0.06
CA ARG A 126 -13.82 12.45 1.38
C ARG A 126 -12.87 11.38 1.89
N LYS A 127 -11.91 11.78 2.71
CA LYS A 127 -11.03 10.89 3.47
C LYS A 127 -11.27 11.14 4.96
N VAL A 128 -11.48 10.06 5.71
CA VAL A 128 -11.61 10.05 7.16
C VAL A 128 -10.39 9.31 7.72
N ALA A 129 -9.60 10.00 8.54
CA ALA A 129 -8.51 9.37 9.26
C ALA A 129 -9.05 8.45 10.38
N PRO A 130 -8.25 7.50 10.91
CA PRO A 130 -8.68 6.61 11.99
C PRO A 130 -9.19 7.31 13.26
N ASN A 131 -8.80 8.57 13.48
CA ASN A 131 -9.27 9.41 14.57
C ASN A 131 -10.59 10.16 14.28
N GLY A 132 -11.21 9.94 13.12
CA GLY A 132 -12.46 10.58 12.70
C GLY A 132 -12.28 11.91 11.94
N TYR A 133 -11.06 12.45 11.84
CA TYR A 133 -10.83 13.70 11.12
C TYR A 133 -11.13 13.55 9.63
N THR A 134 -12.01 14.41 9.11
CA THR A 134 -12.56 14.30 7.75
C THR A 134 -12.05 15.44 6.86
N THR A 135 -11.59 15.08 5.66
CA THR A 135 -11.12 16.02 4.63
C THR A 135 -11.75 15.68 3.28
N THR A 136 -11.84 16.64 2.37
CA THR A 136 -12.23 16.41 0.97
C THR A 136 -10.97 16.25 0.12
N ILE A 137 -10.83 15.12 -0.57
CA ILE A 137 -9.64 14.82 -1.39
C ILE A 137 -9.89 14.98 -2.90
N ALA A 138 -11.15 14.95 -3.34
CA ALA A 138 -11.50 15.19 -4.74
C ALA A 138 -12.90 15.82 -4.90
N GLY A 139 -13.08 16.63 -5.95
CA GLY A 139 -14.35 17.30 -6.29
C GLY A 139 -14.67 18.56 -5.49
N GLY A 140 -13.86 18.90 -4.48
CA GLY A 140 -14.19 19.90 -3.46
C GLY A 140 -14.27 21.36 -3.90
N LEU A 141 -13.60 21.76 -5.00
CA LEU A 141 -13.63 23.13 -5.52
C LEU A 141 -14.52 23.28 -6.75
N SER A 142 -15.15 22.20 -7.21
CA SER A 142 -15.94 22.20 -8.43
C SER A 142 -17.37 22.69 -8.21
N SER A 143 -17.87 23.54 -9.10
CA SER A 143 -19.24 24.10 -9.03
C SER A 143 -20.25 23.32 -9.88
N GLY A 144 -20.02 22.03 -10.12
CA GLY A 144 -20.74 21.26 -11.15
C GLY A 144 -20.52 19.77 -11.03
N HIS A 145 -21.49 18.96 -11.45
CA HIS A 145 -21.22 17.57 -11.80
C HIS A 145 -20.63 17.50 -13.21
N GLY A 146 -19.95 16.41 -13.55
CA GLY A 146 -19.35 16.22 -14.87
C GLY A 146 -18.28 15.15 -14.83
N HIS A 147 -17.39 15.14 -15.81
CA HIS A 147 -16.35 14.12 -15.96
C HIS A 147 -14.97 14.70 -16.23
N ARG A 148 -14.70 15.91 -15.71
CA ARG A 148 -13.42 16.59 -15.94
C ARG A 148 -12.33 15.91 -15.11
N ASP A 149 -11.24 15.55 -15.75
CA ASP A 149 -10.01 15.08 -15.09
C ASP A 149 -9.08 16.25 -14.73
N GLY A 150 -7.99 15.97 -14.01
CA GLY A 150 -6.98 16.94 -13.62
C GLY A 150 -6.66 16.85 -12.13
N PRO A 151 -6.13 17.93 -11.51
CA PRO A 151 -5.92 17.99 -10.06
C PRO A 151 -7.21 17.63 -9.31
N ALA A 152 -7.11 16.74 -8.32
CA ALA A 152 -8.28 16.11 -7.69
C ALA A 152 -9.31 17.11 -7.16
N GLN A 153 -8.88 18.27 -6.65
CA GLN A 153 -9.77 19.33 -6.15
C GLN A 153 -10.65 19.95 -7.24
N ASN A 154 -10.21 19.92 -8.51
CA ASN A 154 -10.88 20.51 -9.67
C ASN A 154 -11.56 19.47 -10.57
N ALA A 155 -11.29 18.18 -10.34
CA ALA A 155 -11.95 17.10 -11.05
C ALA A 155 -13.45 17.10 -10.73
N THR A 156 -14.31 16.85 -11.72
CA THR A 156 -15.77 16.74 -11.51
C THR A 156 -16.20 15.31 -11.70
N PHE A 157 -17.17 14.85 -10.91
CA PHE A 157 -17.79 13.52 -11.00
C PHE A 157 -19.29 13.66 -11.25
N SER A 158 -19.95 12.59 -11.69
CA SER A 158 -21.42 12.54 -11.59
C SER A 158 -21.84 12.45 -10.11
N PRO A 159 -23.11 12.69 -9.76
CA PRO A 159 -23.59 12.38 -8.41
C PRO A 159 -23.78 10.88 -8.16
N ASP A 160 -23.68 10.01 -9.18
CA ASP A 160 -23.86 8.57 -9.04
C ASP A 160 -22.57 7.82 -9.32
N PHE A 161 -21.76 7.63 -8.27
CA PHE A 161 -20.57 6.80 -8.34
C PHE A 161 -20.32 6.01 -7.05
N GLU A 162 -19.39 5.08 -7.15
CA GLU A 162 -18.83 4.29 -6.05
C GLU A 162 -17.32 4.22 -6.18
N LEU A 163 -16.65 3.73 -5.14
CA LEU A 163 -15.20 3.60 -5.13
C LEU A 163 -14.75 2.24 -4.58
N ALA A 164 -13.55 1.83 -4.99
CA ALA A 164 -12.84 0.68 -4.48
C ALA A 164 -11.37 1.05 -4.29
N TYR A 165 -10.79 0.68 -3.14
CA TYR A 165 -9.35 0.82 -2.91
C TYR A 165 -8.60 -0.35 -3.56
N VAL A 166 -7.54 -0.03 -4.30
CA VAL A 166 -6.69 -1.02 -4.97
C VAL A 166 -5.25 -0.86 -4.47
N PRO A 167 -4.82 -1.64 -3.45
CA PRO A 167 -3.51 -1.51 -2.82
C PRO A 167 -2.35 -1.60 -3.82
N LYS A 168 -2.45 -2.53 -4.79
CA LYS A 168 -1.39 -2.83 -5.76
C LYS A 168 -0.95 -1.62 -6.61
N ILE A 169 -1.84 -0.66 -6.83
CA ILE A 169 -1.58 0.54 -7.62
C ILE A 169 -1.67 1.83 -6.79
N CYS A 170 -1.84 1.73 -5.47
CA CYS A 170 -2.02 2.86 -4.56
C CYS A 170 -3.07 3.86 -5.07
N ALA A 171 -4.27 3.38 -5.37
CA ALA A 171 -5.31 4.21 -5.94
C ALA A 171 -6.71 3.82 -5.46
N LEU A 172 -7.62 4.79 -5.56
CA LEU A 172 -9.05 4.52 -5.60
C LEU A 172 -9.48 4.39 -7.06
N LEU A 173 -10.11 3.29 -7.41
CA LEU A 173 -10.88 3.19 -8.64
C LEU A 173 -12.31 3.59 -8.37
N ILE A 174 -12.89 4.34 -9.31
CA ILE A 174 -14.22 4.92 -9.20
C ILE A 174 -15.04 4.42 -10.38
N ALA A 175 -16.15 3.76 -10.10
CA ALA A 175 -17.15 3.52 -11.14
C ALA A 175 -18.11 4.72 -11.17
N ASP A 176 -17.82 5.66 -12.06
CA ASP A 176 -18.59 6.88 -12.27
C ASP A 176 -19.78 6.58 -13.18
N ARG A 177 -20.82 5.94 -12.61
CA ARG A 177 -21.96 5.38 -13.36
C ARG A 177 -22.68 6.43 -14.16
N GLY A 178 -22.92 7.61 -13.59
CA GLY A 178 -23.60 8.71 -14.31
C GLY A 178 -22.84 9.19 -15.55
N ASN A 179 -21.52 9.00 -15.57
CA ASN A 179 -20.67 9.34 -16.72
C ASN A 179 -20.25 8.13 -17.57
N ARG A 180 -20.58 6.90 -17.14
CA ARG A 180 -20.15 5.63 -17.76
C ARG A 180 -18.63 5.48 -17.88
N MET A 181 -17.91 5.81 -16.81
CA MET A 181 -16.45 5.76 -16.78
C MET A 181 -15.94 4.96 -15.58
N ILE A 182 -14.77 4.32 -15.76
CA ILE A 182 -13.91 3.94 -14.64
C ILE A 182 -12.84 5.01 -14.51
N ARG A 183 -12.73 5.59 -13.32
CA ARG A 183 -11.83 6.71 -13.03
C ARG A 183 -10.88 6.35 -11.91
N GLN A 184 -9.78 7.07 -11.81
CA GLN A 184 -8.73 6.77 -10.85
C GLN A 184 -8.34 8.01 -10.06
N ILE A 185 -8.26 7.87 -8.75
CA ILE A 185 -7.58 8.83 -7.88
C ILE A 185 -6.30 8.17 -7.39
N HIS A 186 -5.17 8.70 -7.82
CA HIS A 186 -3.87 8.33 -7.25
C HIS A 186 -3.83 8.81 -5.80
N LEU A 187 -3.60 7.88 -4.88
CA LEU A 187 -3.44 8.20 -3.47
C LEU A 187 -2.01 8.60 -3.17
N LYS A 188 -1.80 9.22 -2.02
CA LYS A 188 -0.47 9.56 -1.56
C LYS A 188 0.25 8.28 -1.10
N PRO A 189 1.57 8.16 -1.29
CA PRO A 189 2.31 6.95 -0.88
C PRO A 189 2.12 6.57 0.59
N GLU A 190 1.99 7.56 1.49
CA GLU A 190 1.74 7.32 2.92
C GLU A 190 0.40 6.65 3.23
N ASP A 191 -0.60 6.76 2.34
CA ASP A 191 -1.91 6.12 2.50
C ASP A 191 -1.88 4.64 2.08
N CYS A 192 -0.86 4.26 1.31
CA CYS A 192 -0.70 2.92 0.76
C CYS A 192 0.52 2.19 1.33
N ALA A 193 1.34 2.88 2.11
CA ALA A 193 2.43 2.27 2.81
C ALA A 193 1.85 1.28 3.81
N HIS A 194 2.00 -0.02 3.52
CA HIS A 194 2.00 -0.99 4.58
C HIS A 194 3.01 -0.50 5.61
N GLU A 195 2.64 -0.48 6.89
CA GLU A 195 3.67 -0.53 7.92
C GLU A 195 4.51 -1.74 7.56
N LYS A 196 5.66 -1.49 6.92
CA LYS A 196 6.84 -2.26 7.25
C LYS A 196 6.90 -2.05 8.75
N GLN A 197 6.41 -3.04 9.51
CA GLN A 197 6.90 -3.21 10.86
C GLN A 197 8.39 -2.94 10.75
N PRO A 198 8.99 -2.05 11.56
CA PRO A 198 10.41 -2.10 11.73
C PRO A 198 10.67 -3.50 12.28
N GLY A 199 10.91 -4.44 11.36
CA GLY A 199 11.33 -5.78 11.65
C GLY A 199 12.59 -5.58 12.46
N LEU A 200 12.45 -5.88 13.74
CA LEU A 200 13.51 -6.27 14.66
C LEU A 200 14.92 -6.00 14.09
N GLY A 201 15.40 -4.77 14.28
CA GLY A 201 16.81 -4.42 14.16
C GLY A 201 17.47 -4.64 12.79
N THR A 202 17.05 -3.94 11.74
CA THR A 202 18.05 -3.48 10.77
C THR A 202 18.67 -2.18 11.29
N MET A 203 19.37 -2.27 12.42
CA MET A 203 20.51 -1.38 12.61
C MET A 203 21.39 -1.69 11.40
N SER A 204 21.53 -0.73 10.48
CA SER A 204 22.38 -0.90 9.30
C SER A 204 23.68 -1.55 9.76
N VAL A 205 24.20 -2.54 9.02
CA VAL A 205 25.45 -3.23 9.37
C VAL A 205 26.56 -2.21 9.69
N SER A 206 26.51 -1.03 9.05
CA SER A 206 27.35 0.12 9.35
C SER A 206 27.24 0.62 10.80
N VAL A 207 26.03 0.71 11.36
CA VAL A 207 25.81 1.17 12.74
C VAL A 207 26.29 0.15 13.76
N ILE A 208 26.07 -1.15 13.51
CA ILE A 208 26.61 -2.22 14.36
C ILE A 208 28.14 -2.23 14.30
N ALA A 209 28.72 -2.09 13.10
CA ALA A 209 30.17 -2.03 12.92
C ALA A 209 30.79 -0.82 13.64
N ILE A 210 30.16 0.36 13.56
CA ILE A 210 30.59 1.57 14.26
C ILE A 210 30.52 1.37 15.78
N LEU A 211 29.42 0.79 16.28
CA LEU A 211 29.25 0.54 17.71
C LEU A 211 30.29 -0.46 18.24
N CYS A 212 30.53 -1.56 17.52
CA CYS A 212 31.55 -2.55 17.86
C CYS A 212 32.97 -1.95 17.86
N ALA A 213 33.29 -1.09 16.88
CA ALA A 213 34.59 -0.43 16.81
C ALA A 213 34.80 0.55 17.98
N LEU A 214 33.77 1.31 18.35
CA LEU A 214 33.82 2.24 19.49
C LEU A 214 33.98 1.49 20.81
N VAL A 215 33.20 0.43 21.02
CA VAL A 215 33.28 -0.40 22.23
C VAL A 215 34.64 -1.10 22.31
N GLY A 216 35.14 -1.66 21.21
CA GLY A 216 36.46 -2.28 21.15
C GLY A 216 37.60 -1.29 21.45
N SER A 217 37.49 -0.06 20.96
CA SER A 217 38.47 1.00 21.25
C SER A 217 38.48 1.39 22.73
N ILE A 218 37.30 1.54 23.34
CA ILE A 218 37.16 1.85 24.77
C ILE A 218 37.76 0.72 25.63
N ILE A 219 37.42 -0.54 25.33
CA ILE A 219 37.97 -1.70 26.04
C ILE A 219 39.49 -1.78 25.87
N GLY A 220 40.01 -1.54 24.66
CA GLY A 220 41.46 -1.52 24.40
C GLY A 220 42.20 -0.41 25.16
N PHE A 221 41.59 0.78 25.28
CA PHE A 221 42.14 1.88 26.07
C PHE A 221 42.13 1.58 27.57
N LEU A 222 41.04 0.98 28.08
CA LEU A 222 40.94 0.59 29.49
C LEU A 222 41.92 -0.56 29.83
N ALA A 223 42.09 -1.54 28.94
CA ALA A 223 43.03 -2.65 29.13
C ALA A 223 44.49 -2.20 29.12
N ARG A 224 44.86 -1.17 28.33
CA ARG A 224 46.21 -0.58 28.35
C ARG A 224 46.61 0.01 29.70
N HIS A 225 45.65 0.40 30.54
CA HIS A 225 45.95 0.92 31.86
C HIS A 225 46.35 -0.18 32.87
N PHE A 226 46.08 -1.46 32.57
CA PHE A 226 46.27 -2.59 33.49
C PHE A 226 47.49 -3.47 33.18
N TYR A 227 48.32 -3.14 32.18
CA TYR A 227 49.61 -3.81 31.96
C TYR A 227 50.76 -2.95 32.51
N PRO A 228 51.28 -3.20 33.72
CA PRO A 228 52.53 -2.57 34.14
C PRO A 228 53.69 -3.12 33.29
N VAL A 229 54.48 -2.21 32.73
CA VAL A 229 55.77 -2.52 32.10
C VAL A 229 56.70 -3.01 33.21
N ASN A 230 56.82 -4.33 33.38
CA ASN A 230 57.81 -4.90 34.28
C ASN A 230 59.19 -4.76 33.64
N ALA A 231 59.96 -3.78 34.12
CA ALA A 231 61.39 -3.72 33.96
C ALA A 231 62.04 -4.81 34.85
N GLY A 232 62.69 -5.79 34.24
CA GLY A 232 63.50 -6.79 34.91
C GLY A 232 64.76 -7.07 34.10
N SER A 233 65.86 -6.45 34.51
CA SER A 233 67.22 -6.67 33.99
C SER A 233 67.91 -7.76 34.82
N LEU A 234 68.58 -8.72 34.18
CA LEU A 234 70.03 -8.94 34.31
C LEU A 234 70.51 -10.26 33.66
N HIS A 235 71.68 -10.11 33.01
CA HIS A 235 72.76 -11.07 32.73
C HIS A 235 72.90 -11.74 31.36
N GLN A 236 73.94 -11.26 30.69
CA GLN A 236 74.72 -11.77 29.56
C GLN A 236 75.45 -13.08 29.93
N PRO A 237 75.90 -13.87 28.93
CA PRO A 237 77.35 -13.97 28.76
C PRO A 237 77.85 -13.88 27.30
N LEU A 238 79.16 -13.58 27.23
CA LEU A 238 80.06 -13.41 26.09
C LEU A 238 80.08 -14.56 25.05
N PHE A 239 80.25 -14.18 23.77
CA PHE A 239 81.24 -14.68 22.77
C PHE A 239 80.81 -14.11 21.39
N GLN A 240 81.34 -12.99 20.90
CA GLN A 240 82.57 -12.81 20.11
C GLN A 240 82.61 -13.56 18.76
N GLN A 241 82.32 -12.84 17.66
CA GLN A 241 83.11 -12.92 16.43
C GLN A 241 82.90 -11.70 15.51
N ASP A 242 84.00 -11.33 14.86
CA ASP A 242 84.42 -10.04 14.30
C ASP A 242 83.83 -9.64 12.91
N PRO A 243 84.08 -8.40 12.44
CA PRO A 243 83.53 -7.79 11.22
C PRO A 243 84.50 -7.79 10.02
N GLU A 244 83.99 -7.94 8.79
CA GLU A 244 84.66 -7.61 7.50
C GLU A 244 83.54 -7.47 6.45
N ALA A 245 83.22 -6.30 5.88
CA ALA A 245 83.93 -5.55 4.83
C ALA A 245 84.16 -6.33 3.54
N ILE A 246 83.25 -6.20 2.54
CA ILE A 246 83.62 -6.22 1.12
C ILE A 246 82.80 -5.16 0.37
N GLN A 247 83.55 -4.40 -0.42
CA GLN A 247 83.22 -3.24 -1.23
C GLN A 247 83.50 -3.65 -2.69
N GLU A 248 82.54 -3.48 -3.62
CA GLU A 248 82.83 -3.36 -5.05
C GLU A 248 81.86 -2.36 -5.70
N ASN A 249 82.28 -1.10 -5.62
CA ASN A 249 82.51 -0.10 -6.68
C ASN A 249 81.81 -0.13 -8.07
N PRO A 250 81.81 1.04 -8.76
CA PRO A 250 80.75 1.58 -9.63
C PRO A 250 81.13 1.61 -11.11
N GLU A 251 80.23 2.11 -11.98
CA GLU A 251 80.50 3.01 -13.14
C GLU A 251 79.14 3.44 -13.74
N GLU A 252 78.79 4.74 -13.78
CA GLU A 252 79.17 5.76 -14.80
C GLU A 252 78.25 5.68 -16.05
N GLY A 253 77.63 6.73 -16.62
CA GLY A 253 77.53 8.18 -16.44
C GLY A 253 76.20 8.63 -17.09
N ASP A 254 75.48 9.62 -16.57
CA ASP A 254 75.62 11.07 -16.80
C ASP A 254 75.35 11.58 -18.22
N SER A 255 74.77 12.79 -18.27
CA SER A 255 74.64 13.73 -19.39
C SER A 255 73.50 13.43 -20.40
N ASP A 256 72.31 14.02 -20.29
CA ASP A 256 71.93 15.44 -20.41
C ASP A 256 71.93 15.95 -21.88
N GLN A 257 70.97 16.85 -22.12
CA GLN A 257 70.92 17.82 -23.24
C GLN A 257 70.32 17.44 -24.62
N LEU A 258 69.38 18.32 -24.99
CA LEU A 258 69.13 18.93 -26.32
C LEU A 258 68.11 18.28 -27.29
N LEU A 259 66.96 18.96 -27.34
CA LEU A 259 66.39 19.57 -28.55
C LEU A 259 65.98 18.66 -29.73
N ARG A 260 64.66 18.55 -29.96
CA ARG A 260 63.92 19.13 -31.12
C ARG A 260 62.64 18.35 -31.44
N HIS A 261 61.52 19.04 -31.29
CA HIS A 261 60.67 19.44 -32.42
C HIS A 261 60.36 18.39 -33.53
N LYS A 262 59.16 17.76 -33.48
CA LYS A 262 58.17 17.66 -34.59
C LYS A 262 57.01 16.74 -34.17
N LYS A 263 55.76 17.19 -34.05
CA LYS A 263 54.74 17.51 -35.09
C LYS A 263 54.11 16.26 -35.77
N ARG A 264 52.76 16.22 -35.69
CA ARG A 264 51.75 15.46 -36.48
C ARG A 264 51.49 14.02 -36.01
N SER A 265 50.30 13.75 -35.47
CA SER A 265 49.02 13.50 -36.17
C SER A 265 48.99 12.12 -36.82
N CYS A 266 48.29 11.21 -36.15
CA CYS A 266 47.26 10.32 -36.69
C CYS A 266 46.17 10.20 -35.62
#